data_AF-A0A1D2ADV9-F1
#
_entry.id   AF-A0A1D2ADV9-F1
#
_cell.length_a   1.000
_cell.length_b   1.000
_cell.length_c   1.000
_cell.angle_alpha   90.00
_cell.angle_beta   90.00
_cell.angle_gamma   90.00
#
_symmetry.space_group_name_H-M   'P 1'
#
loop_
_entity.id
_entity.type
_entity.pdbx_description
1 polymer ?
#
loop_
_entity_poly.entity_id
_entity_poly.type
_entity_poly.pdbx_seq_one_letter_code
_entity_poly.pdbx_strand_id
1 'polypeptide(L)'
;LPPAQPCRPARPLAPARSAGNAPTFMSVADMKNVMPIWFNISIAVHNDEAASKAWGWVQEMYAFTLSCYKAGIRDISLFLKMTSQPPWDSSMDPYYILHYTYGMDYTKEGVFTPGKIGEWRFDKRAYSLRPPPRNLGEPPEGMKNDLVRHLIHAINEASSIIPDWDDYSATGVAKQFWDGKTFATA
;
A
#
# COMPACT_ATOMS: atom_id res chain seq x y z
N LEU A 1 5.22 17.45 -1.30
CA LEU A 1 4.19 16.42 -1.62
C LEU A 1 2.90 16.85 -0.94
N PRO A 2 1.76 16.97 -1.64
CA PRO A 2 0.50 17.17 -0.94
C PRO A 2 0.28 15.97 0.01
N PRO A 3 -0.24 16.19 1.23
CA PRO A 3 -0.48 15.11 2.17
C PRO A 3 -1.41 14.09 1.51
N ALA A 4 -1.08 12.80 1.66
CA ALA A 4 -1.99 11.73 1.28
C ALA A 4 -3.31 11.99 2.01
N GLN A 5 -4.34 12.42 1.27
CA GLN A 5 -5.66 12.50 1.86
C GLN A 5 -6.07 11.07 2.17
N PRO A 6 -6.52 10.75 3.39
CA PRO A 6 -7.22 9.51 3.63
C PRO A 6 -8.35 9.43 2.59
N CYS A 7 -8.65 8.22 2.10
CA CYS A 7 -9.86 7.98 1.33
C CYS A 7 -11.05 8.45 2.18
N ARG A 8 -11.41 9.73 2.10
CA ARG A 8 -12.63 10.23 2.72
C ARG A 8 -13.75 9.47 2.05
N PRO A 9 -14.75 8.96 2.80
CA PRO A 9 -15.93 8.40 2.19
C PRO A 9 -16.50 9.50 1.29
N ALA A 10 -16.39 9.29 -0.02
CA ALA A 10 -16.93 10.21 -0.99
C ALA A 10 -18.42 10.36 -0.65
N ARG A 11 -18.88 11.61 -0.56
CA ARG A 11 -20.31 11.94 -0.51
C ARG A 11 -21.01 11.08 -1.56
N PRO A 12 -22.11 10.36 -1.22
CA PRO A 12 -22.61 9.30 -2.08
C PRO A 12 -23.14 9.90 -3.40
N LEU A 13 -22.32 9.84 -4.44
CA LEU A 13 -22.83 9.74 -5.79
C LEU A 13 -23.52 8.36 -5.87
N ALA A 14 -24.82 8.37 -6.19
CA ALA A 14 -25.74 7.24 -6.25
C ALA A 14 -25.14 5.92 -6.81
N PRO A 15 -25.77 4.75 -6.55
CA PRO A 15 -25.22 3.50 -6.01
C PRO A 15 -24.09 2.86 -6.84
N ALA A 16 -23.02 3.61 -7.11
CA ALA A 16 -21.73 3.06 -7.47
C ALA A 16 -21.09 2.71 -6.13
N ARG A 17 -21.03 1.42 -5.78
CA ARG A 17 -20.19 1.01 -4.66
C ARG A 17 -18.79 1.51 -4.97
N SER A 18 -18.29 2.43 -4.15
CA SER A 18 -16.92 2.92 -4.26
C SER A 18 -16.00 1.71 -4.32
N ALA A 19 -15.09 1.65 -5.30
CA ALA A 19 -13.95 0.76 -5.17
C ALA A 19 -13.24 1.18 -3.86
N GLY A 20 -13.40 0.36 -2.81
CA GLY A 20 -12.87 0.64 -1.48
C GLY A 20 -11.36 0.41 -1.43
N ASN A 21 -10.84 -0.07 -0.30
CA ASN A 21 -9.48 -0.57 -0.26
C ASN A 21 -9.31 -1.78 -1.20
N ALA A 22 -8.12 -1.88 -1.81
CA ALA A 22 -7.72 -3.09 -2.52
C ALA A 22 -7.46 -4.23 -1.50
N PRO A 23 -7.64 -5.50 -1.90
CA PRO A 23 -8.12 -5.96 -3.21
C PRO A 23 -9.64 -5.92 -3.35
N THR A 24 -10.10 -5.67 -4.57
CA THR A 24 -11.48 -5.91 -5.01
C THR A 24 -11.51 -7.07 -5.99
N PHE A 25 -12.63 -7.78 -6.05
CA PHE A 25 -12.80 -8.94 -6.93
C PHE A 25 -13.84 -8.66 -8.02
N MET A 26 -13.53 -9.09 -9.25
CA MET A 26 -14.44 -9.04 -10.39
C MET A 26 -14.21 -10.24 -11.31
N SER A 27 -15.21 -10.58 -12.12
CA SER A 27 -15.07 -11.67 -13.10
C SER A 27 -14.11 -11.27 -14.24
N VAL A 28 -13.46 -12.27 -14.85
CA VAL A 28 -12.58 -12.03 -16.02
C VAL A 28 -13.38 -11.46 -17.20
N ALA A 29 -14.66 -11.84 -17.34
CA ALA A 29 -15.53 -11.32 -18.39
C ALA A 29 -15.81 -9.82 -18.20
N ASP A 30 -16.15 -9.41 -16.98
CA ASP A 30 -16.35 -8.01 -16.63
C ASP A 30 -15.06 -7.20 -16.76
N MET A 31 -13.93 -7.80 -16.39
CA MET A 31 -12.61 -7.19 -16.57
C MET A 31 -12.36 -6.88 -18.05
N LYS A 32 -12.53 -7.87 -18.93
CA LYS A 32 -12.37 -7.69 -20.39
C LYS A 32 -13.30 -6.59 -20.95
N ASN A 33 -14.51 -6.48 -20.43
CA ASN A 33 -15.47 -5.46 -20.82
C ASN A 33 -15.03 -4.05 -20.36
N VAL A 34 -14.56 -3.91 -19.12
CA VAL A 34 -14.22 -2.58 -18.56
C VAL A 34 -12.86 -2.06 -18.99
N MET A 35 -11.87 -2.91 -19.25
CA MET A 35 -10.51 -2.50 -19.59
C MET A 35 -10.42 -1.47 -20.75
N PRO A 36 -11.05 -1.67 -21.92
CA PRO A 36 -10.98 -0.66 -23.00
C PRO A 36 -11.69 0.66 -22.62
N ILE A 37 -12.73 0.59 -21.78
CA ILE A 37 -13.42 1.79 -21.29
C ILE A 37 -12.52 2.55 -20.32
N TRP A 38 -11.86 1.82 -19.41
CA TRP A 38 -10.93 2.38 -18.43
C TRP A 38 -9.74 3.05 -19.07
N PHE A 39 -9.17 2.47 -20.13
CA PHE A 39 -8.11 3.13 -20.89
C PHE A 39 -8.52 4.52 -21.39
N ASN A 40 -9.69 4.63 -22.03
CA ASN A 40 -10.19 5.90 -22.56
C ASN A 40 -10.56 6.90 -21.46
N ILE A 41 -11.20 6.44 -20.39
CA ILE A 41 -11.58 7.30 -19.26
C ILE A 41 -10.34 7.78 -18.50
N SER A 42 -9.33 6.94 -18.30
CA SER A 42 -8.08 7.35 -17.64
C SER A 42 -7.38 8.47 -18.39
N ILE A 43 -7.33 8.41 -19.73
CA ILE A 43 -6.79 9.51 -20.55
C ILE A 43 -7.64 10.78 -20.39
N ALA A 44 -8.97 10.65 -20.45
CA ALA A 44 -9.87 11.79 -20.30
C ALA A 44 -9.75 12.47 -18.93
N VAL A 45 -9.67 11.67 -17.85
CA VAL A 45 -9.47 12.15 -16.48
C VAL A 45 -8.11 12.81 -16.31
N HIS A 46 -7.06 12.23 -16.90
CA HIS A 46 -5.71 12.79 -16.82
C HIS A 46 -5.61 14.15 -17.50
N ASN A 47 -6.28 14.31 -18.64
CA ASN A 47 -6.29 15.56 -19.41
C ASN A 47 -7.21 16.63 -18.83
N ASP A 48 -8.09 16.29 -17.87
CA ASP A 48 -8.95 17.24 -17.17
C ASP A 48 -8.20 17.84 -15.97
N GLU A 49 -7.87 19.14 -16.06
CA GLU A 49 -7.12 19.83 -15.00
C GLU A 49 -7.85 19.84 -13.65
N ALA A 50 -9.18 19.91 -13.64
CA ALA A 50 -9.96 19.95 -12.41
C ALA A 50 -9.94 18.58 -11.72
N ALA A 51 -10.10 17.49 -12.48
CA ALA A 51 -10.04 16.12 -11.99
C ALA A 51 -8.62 15.76 -11.53
N SER A 52 -7.60 16.07 -12.34
CA SER A 52 -6.19 15.85 -12.02
C SER A 52 -5.78 16.57 -10.73
N LYS A 53 -6.19 17.83 -10.57
CA LYS A 53 -5.94 18.60 -9.34
C LYS A 53 -6.69 18.07 -8.13
N ALA A 54 -7.95 17.63 -8.29
CA ALA A 54 -8.78 17.17 -7.20
C ALA A 54 -8.41 15.76 -6.71
N TRP A 55 -8.10 14.85 -7.63
CA TRP A 55 -7.84 13.44 -7.33
C TRP A 55 -6.36 13.11 -7.23
N GLY A 56 -5.47 13.91 -7.82
CA GLY A 56 -4.03 13.73 -7.73
C GLY A 56 -3.58 12.34 -8.21
N TRP A 57 -2.66 11.74 -7.46
CA TRP A 57 -2.01 10.48 -7.85
C TRP A 57 -2.93 9.24 -7.82
N VAL A 58 -4.14 9.34 -7.24
CA VAL A 58 -5.15 8.26 -7.22
C VAL A 58 -6.21 8.39 -8.32
N GLN A 59 -6.05 9.33 -9.26
CA GLN A 59 -7.03 9.60 -10.32
C GLN A 59 -7.42 8.36 -11.14
N GLU A 60 -6.49 7.43 -11.37
CA GLU A 60 -6.75 6.20 -12.13
C GLU A 60 -7.71 5.25 -11.40
N MET A 61 -7.74 5.26 -10.06
CA MET A 61 -8.69 4.47 -9.26
C MET A 61 -10.12 5.03 -9.38
N TYR A 62 -10.25 6.36 -9.44
CA TYR A 62 -11.53 7.01 -9.72
C TYR A 62 -11.97 6.77 -11.17
N ALA A 63 -11.04 6.87 -12.13
CA ALA A 63 -11.29 6.53 -13.53
C ALA A 63 -11.79 5.08 -13.66
N PHE A 64 -11.21 4.13 -12.92
CA PHE A 64 -11.67 2.74 -12.90
C PHE A 64 -13.11 2.63 -12.38
N THR A 65 -13.43 3.30 -11.28
CA THR A 65 -14.80 3.32 -10.72
C THR A 65 -15.82 3.89 -11.70
N LEU A 66 -15.48 4.98 -12.39
CA LEU A 66 -16.31 5.57 -13.45
C LEU A 66 -16.49 4.63 -14.64
N SER A 67 -15.45 3.86 -14.96
CA SER A 67 -15.46 2.89 -16.05
C SER A 67 -16.35 1.70 -15.75
N CYS A 68 -16.29 1.16 -14.53
CA CYS A 68 -17.21 0.12 -14.06
C CYS A 68 -18.66 0.62 -14.12
N TYR A 69 -18.92 1.85 -13.66
CA TYR A 69 -20.24 2.46 -13.74
C TYR A 69 -20.73 2.55 -15.20
N LYS A 70 -19.88 3.02 -16.12
CA LYS A 70 -20.19 3.15 -17.55
C LYS A 70 -20.41 1.81 -18.24
N ALA A 71 -19.70 0.77 -17.82
CA ALA A 71 -19.83 -0.60 -18.31
C ALA A 71 -21.06 -1.34 -17.74
N GLY A 72 -21.82 -0.72 -16.82
CA GLY A 72 -22.95 -1.36 -16.13
C GLY A 72 -22.53 -2.33 -15.02
N ILE A 73 -21.24 -2.38 -14.66
CA ILE A 73 -20.71 -3.29 -13.64
C ILE A 73 -20.91 -2.64 -12.26
N ARG A 74 -21.76 -3.25 -11.43
CA ARG A 74 -22.08 -2.77 -10.07
C ARG A 74 -21.64 -3.72 -8.96
N ASP A 75 -21.42 -4.99 -9.29
CA ASP A 75 -21.11 -6.06 -8.31
C ASP A 75 -19.61 -6.27 -8.10
N ILE A 76 -18.91 -5.18 -7.76
CA ILE A 76 -17.52 -5.30 -7.31
C ILE A 76 -17.55 -5.70 -5.83
N SER A 77 -17.07 -6.90 -5.52
CA SER A 77 -17.01 -7.37 -4.14
C SER A 77 -15.84 -6.72 -3.40
N LEU A 78 -16.17 -6.11 -2.25
CA LEU A 78 -15.21 -5.46 -1.35
C LEU A 78 -15.17 -6.21 -0.02
N PHE A 79 -13.98 -6.64 0.38
CA PHE A 79 -13.73 -7.25 1.69
C PHE A 79 -12.85 -6.31 2.51
N LEU A 80 -13.46 -5.47 3.35
CA LEU A 80 -12.79 -4.38 4.07
C LEU A 80 -11.57 -4.86 4.89
N LYS A 81 -11.68 -6.01 5.57
CA LYS A 81 -10.58 -6.58 6.37
C LYS A 81 -9.71 -7.58 5.60
N MET A 82 -9.73 -7.59 4.27
CA MET A 82 -8.80 -8.42 3.51
C MET A 82 -7.35 -7.93 3.64
N THR A 83 -7.16 -6.61 3.71
CA THR A 83 -5.83 -6.00 3.66
C THR A 83 -5.72 -4.79 4.57
N SER A 84 -4.66 -4.74 5.37
CA SER A 84 -4.28 -3.57 6.16
C SER A 84 -3.36 -2.64 5.39
N GLN A 85 -3.45 -1.34 5.68
CA GLN A 85 -2.67 -0.27 5.06
C GLN A 85 -2.06 0.66 6.11
N PRO A 86 -1.01 0.21 6.83
CA PRO A 86 -0.26 1.11 7.70
C PRO A 86 0.34 2.27 6.87
N PRO A 87 0.41 3.49 7.45
CA PRO A 87 0.13 3.85 8.84
C PRO A 87 -1.34 4.25 9.11
N TRP A 88 -2.24 4.14 8.13
CA TRP A 88 -3.63 4.57 8.28
C TRP A 88 -4.48 3.58 9.07
N ASP A 89 -4.21 2.28 8.89
CA ASP A 89 -4.63 1.26 9.82
C ASP A 89 -3.59 1.12 10.93
N SER A 90 -4.04 1.04 12.18
CA SER A 90 -3.15 1.01 13.36
C SER A 90 -3.27 -0.25 14.21
N SER A 91 -4.43 -0.91 14.21
CA SER A 91 -4.70 -2.11 15.00
C SER A 91 -4.38 -3.40 14.24
N MET A 92 -3.89 -4.39 14.99
CA MET A 92 -3.83 -5.79 14.54
C MET A 92 -5.25 -6.39 14.53
N ASP A 93 -6.04 -6.02 13.53
CA ASP A 93 -7.30 -6.66 13.21
C ASP A 93 -7.08 -7.94 12.36
N PRO A 94 -8.10 -8.80 12.16
CA PRO A 94 -7.98 -10.00 11.34
C PRO A 94 -7.87 -9.63 9.85
N TYR A 95 -6.68 -9.16 9.48
CA TYR A 95 -6.25 -8.91 8.11
C TYR A 95 -5.50 -10.13 7.57
N TYR A 96 -5.63 -10.39 6.27
CA TYR A 96 -4.92 -11.47 5.59
C TYR A 96 -3.67 -10.99 4.86
N ILE A 97 -3.60 -9.71 4.52
CA ILE A 97 -2.51 -9.11 3.75
C ILE A 97 -2.10 -7.81 4.44
N LEU A 98 -0.79 -7.58 4.56
CA LEU A 98 -0.23 -6.30 4.99
C LEU A 98 0.30 -5.55 3.75
N HIS A 99 -0.35 -4.45 3.38
CA HIS A 99 0.01 -3.65 2.22
C HIS A 99 0.66 -2.32 2.65
N TYR A 100 1.98 -2.25 2.54
CA TYR A 100 2.74 -1.05 2.86
C TYR A 100 3.01 -0.19 1.61
N THR A 101 2.35 0.97 1.53
CA THR A 101 2.45 1.88 0.37
C THR A 101 2.82 3.31 0.75
N TYR A 102 2.45 3.75 1.94
CA TYR A 102 2.71 5.09 2.43
C TYR A 102 4.05 5.14 3.19
N GLY A 103 4.68 6.31 3.16
CA GLY A 103 5.78 6.60 4.08
C GLY A 103 5.26 6.64 5.52
N MET A 104 6.03 6.04 6.42
CA MET A 104 5.74 5.91 7.84
C MET A 104 6.69 6.86 8.57
N ASP A 105 6.22 8.07 8.82
CA ASP A 105 7.01 9.17 9.38
C ASP A 105 6.52 9.51 10.79
N TYR A 106 7.40 9.41 11.78
CA TYR A 106 7.09 9.63 13.19
C TYR A 106 8.10 10.55 13.86
N THR A 107 7.67 11.32 14.85
CA THR A 107 8.57 11.98 15.81
C THR A 107 9.17 10.93 16.77
N LYS A 108 10.20 11.30 17.54
CA LYS A 108 10.76 10.41 18.58
C LYS A 108 9.75 10.02 19.67
N GLU A 109 8.74 10.85 19.90
CA GLU A 109 7.64 10.57 20.84
C GLU A 109 6.57 9.65 20.23
N GLY A 110 6.70 9.28 18.95
CA GLY A 110 5.77 8.38 18.25
C GLY A 110 4.54 9.07 17.66
N VAL A 111 4.59 10.38 17.42
CA VAL A 111 3.50 11.12 16.76
C VAL A 111 3.63 10.98 15.25
N PHE A 112 2.55 10.55 14.58
CA PHE A 112 2.53 10.40 13.12
C PHE A 112 2.56 11.76 12.39
N THR A 113 3.46 11.89 11.42
CA THR A 113 3.75 13.16 10.70
C THR A 113 3.57 13.01 9.18
N PRO A 114 2.33 12.78 8.69
CA PRO A 114 2.10 12.51 7.27
C PRO A 114 2.57 13.66 6.37
N GLY A 115 3.34 13.32 5.34
CA GLY A 115 3.83 14.28 4.34
C GLY A 115 5.03 15.12 4.78
N LYS A 116 5.58 14.90 5.98
CA LYS A 116 6.85 15.45 6.44
C LYS A 116 7.80 14.31 6.75
N ILE A 117 9.10 14.54 6.61
CA ILE A 117 10.10 13.56 7.02
C ILE A 117 10.13 13.57 8.55
N GLY A 118 9.78 12.44 9.15
CA GLY A 118 9.86 12.23 10.59
C GLY A 118 11.30 12.01 11.06
N GLU A 119 11.51 12.06 12.38
CA GLU A 119 12.79 11.69 12.98
C GLU A 119 13.05 10.19 12.88
N TRP A 120 11.98 9.38 13.01
CA TRP A 120 11.97 8.00 12.61
C TRP A 120 11.15 7.85 11.33
N ARG A 121 11.71 7.18 10.33
CA ARG A 121 11.09 7.02 9.02
C ARG A 121 11.31 5.62 8.47
N PHE A 122 10.23 5.03 7.98
CA PHE A 122 10.30 3.94 7.02
C PHE A 122 9.50 4.31 5.75
N ASP A 123 10.17 4.33 4.59
CA ASP A 123 9.51 4.49 3.29
C ASP A 123 10.15 3.55 2.28
N LYS A 124 9.35 2.66 1.70
CA LYS A 124 9.82 1.69 0.69
C LYS A 124 10.50 2.36 -0.51
N ARG A 125 10.17 3.62 -0.81
CA ARG A 125 10.80 4.37 -1.92
C ARG A 125 12.29 4.59 -1.71
N ALA A 126 12.75 4.63 -0.45
CA ALA A 126 14.17 4.68 -0.10
C ALA A 126 14.91 3.38 -0.50
N TYR A 127 14.17 2.29 -0.71
CA TYR A 127 14.66 0.95 -1.01
C TYR A 127 14.20 0.46 -2.39
N SER A 128 14.02 1.39 -3.34
CA SER A 128 13.50 1.09 -4.69
C SER A 128 14.49 0.34 -5.58
N LEU A 129 15.79 0.52 -5.37
CA LEU A 129 16.86 -0.13 -6.14
C LEU A 129 17.52 -1.29 -5.39
N ARG A 130 17.47 -1.26 -4.05
CA ARG A 130 18.14 -2.21 -3.17
C ARG A 130 17.25 -2.50 -1.97
N PRO A 131 17.26 -3.73 -1.45
CA PRO A 131 16.44 -4.07 -0.29
C PRO A 131 16.93 -3.32 0.96
N PRO A 132 16.06 -3.17 1.98
CA PRO A 132 16.45 -2.58 3.26
C PRO A 132 17.63 -3.36 3.90
N PRO A 133 18.52 -2.68 4.62
CA PRO A 133 19.58 -3.35 5.38
C PRO A 133 18.99 -4.19 6.53
N ARG A 134 19.77 -5.12 7.08
CA ARG A 134 19.41 -5.82 8.31
C ARG A 134 19.27 -4.83 9.48
N ASN A 135 18.50 -5.23 10.47
CA ASN A 135 18.36 -4.50 11.74
C ASN A 135 17.89 -3.06 11.55
N LEU A 136 16.77 -2.89 10.83
CA LEU A 136 16.07 -1.61 10.79
C LEU A 136 15.78 -1.14 12.21
N GLY A 137 16.01 0.16 12.45
CA GLY A 137 15.85 0.76 13.78
C GLY A 137 14.44 0.61 14.32
N GLU A 138 14.33 0.30 15.61
CA GLU A 138 13.05 0.11 16.29
C GLU A 138 12.13 1.34 16.14
N PRO A 139 10.83 1.13 15.84
CA PRO A 139 9.87 2.21 15.82
C PRO A 139 9.74 2.88 17.20
N PRO A 140 9.46 4.19 17.27
CA PRO A 140 9.37 4.94 18.53
C PRO A 140 8.50 4.24 19.58
N GLU A 141 8.92 4.25 20.85
CA GLU A 141 8.20 3.57 21.93
C GLU A 141 6.77 4.12 22.10
N GLY A 142 6.60 5.44 22.01
CA GLY A 142 5.29 6.10 22.08
C GLY A 142 4.39 5.92 20.86
N MET A 143 4.86 5.24 19.80
CA MET A 143 4.08 5.02 18.58
C MET A 143 2.92 4.05 18.82
N LYS A 144 1.69 4.55 18.66
CA LYS A 144 0.44 3.79 18.77
C LYS A 144 -0.02 3.20 17.42
N ASN A 145 0.87 2.50 16.72
CA ASN A 145 0.54 1.79 15.48
C ASN A 145 1.19 0.41 15.47
N ASP A 146 0.42 -0.61 15.86
CA ASP A 146 0.92 -1.98 16.00
C ASP A 146 1.26 -2.59 14.64
N LEU A 147 0.54 -2.23 13.58
CA LEU A 147 0.80 -2.70 12.22
C LEU A 147 2.15 -2.21 11.67
N VAL A 148 2.50 -0.93 11.91
CA VAL A 148 3.81 -0.39 11.54
C VAL A 148 4.90 -1.13 12.32
N ARG A 149 4.70 -1.36 13.62
CA ARG A 149 5.66 -2.08 14.43
C ARG A 149 5.87 -3.51 13.94
N HIS A 150 4.76 -4.22 13.69
CA HIS A 150 4.76 -5.56 13.16
C HIS A 150 5.46 -5.65 11.80
N LEU A 151 5.24 -4.68 10.89
CA LEU A 151 5.92 -4.65 9.59
C LEU A 151 7.45 -4.59 9.76
N ILE A 152 7.95 -3.68 10.61
CA ILE A 152 9.38 -3.51 10.81
C ILE A 152 9.99 -4.76 11.44
N HIS A 153 9.30 -5.36 12.42
CA HIS A 153 9.71 -6.62 13.04
C HIS A 153 9.75 -7.77 12.03
N ALA A 154 8.74 -7.89 11.17
CA ALA A 154 8.72 -8.91 10.12
C ALA A 154 9.85 -8.74 9.09
N ILE A 155 10.19 -7.50 8.72
CA ILE A 155 11.36 -7.22 7.85
C ILE A 155 12.66 -7.61 8.55
N ASN A 156 12.81 -7.26 9.82
CA ASN A 156 14.00 -7.60 10.61
C ASN A 156 14.13 -9.12 10.78
N GLU A 157 13.05 -9.82 11.11
CA GLU A 157 13.01 -11.28 11.20
C GLU A 157 13.43 -11.93 9.88
N ALA A 158 12.78 -11.57 8.77
CA ALA A 158 13.08 -12.16 7.46
C ALA A 158 14.51 -11.87 7.01
N SER A 159 14.95 -10.61 7.09
CA SER A 159 16.31 -10.24 6.72
C SER A 159 17.36 -10.90 7.62
N SER A 160 17.02 -11.27 8.87
CA SER A 160 17.93 -12.00 9.76
C SER A 160 18.22 -13.45 9.31
N ILE A 161 17.25 -14.08 8.62
CA ILE A 161 17.30 -15.50 8.24
C ILE A 161 17.84 -15.70 6.82
N ILE A 162 17.49 -14.80 5.90
CA ILE A 162 17.83 -14.97 4.47
C ILE A 162 19.35 -14.91 4.28
N PRO A 163 20.00 -15.95 3.71
CA PRO A 163 21.45 -15.97 3.50
C PRO A 163 21.90 -14.83 2.59
N ASP A 164 23.14 -14.36 2.78
CA ASP A 164 23.76 -13.31 1.97
C ASP A 164 22.96 -12.00 1.85
N TRP A 165 22.07 -11.71 2.80
CA TRP A 165 21.24 -10.50 2.75
C TRP A 165 22.07 -9.20 2.73
N ASP A 166 23.20 -9.16 3.44
CA ASP A 166 24.05 -7.95 3.48
C ASP A 166 24.72 -7.71 2.12
N ASP A 167 25.20 -8.79 1.49
CA ASP A 167 25.70 -8.77 0.12
C ASP A 167 24.60 -8.34 -0.86
N TYR A 168 23.38 -8.85 -0.70
CA TYR A 168 22.24 -8.47 -1.53
C TYR A 168 21.85 -7.00 -1.31
N SER A 169 21.84 -6.52 -0.07
CA SER A 169 21.54 -5.12 0.27
C SER A 169 22.61 -4.16 -0.28
N ALA A 170 23.88 -4.57 -0.30
CA ALA A 170 24.96 -3.78 -0.87
C ALA A 170 24.94 -3.74 -2.41
N THR A 171 24.72 -4.89 -3.05
CA THR A 171 24.91 -5.07 -4.50
C THR A 171 23.63 -4.99 -5.31
N GLY A 172 22.47 -5.28 -4.71
CA GLY A 172 21.20 -5.48 -5.41
C GLY A 172 21.10 -6.81 -6.15
N VAL A 173 22.05 -7.74 -5.96
CA VAL A 173 22.05 -9.07 -6.58
C VAL A 173 22.02 -10.16 -5.51
N ALA A 174 20.96 -10.97 -5.51
CA ALA A 174 20.90 -12.16 -4.65
C ALA A 174 21.76 -13.27 -5.24
N LYS A 175 22.75 -13.76 -4.48
CA LYS A 175 23.62 -14.87 -4.88
C LYS A 175 23.08 -16.23 -4.47
N GLN A 176 22.27 -16.24 -3.42
CA GLN A 176 21.64 -17.43 -2.87
C GLN A 176 20.16 -17.16 -2.62
N PHE A 177 19.32 -18.10 -3.03
CA PHE A 177 17.90 -18.08 -2.66
C PHE A 177 17.71 -18.75 -1.30
N TRP A 178 16.75 -18.23 -0.53
CA TRP A 178 16.34 -18.87 0.71
C TRP A 178 15.71 -20.25 0.42
N ASP A 179 16.06 -21.25 1.22
CA ASP A 179 15.61 -22.64 1.06
C ASP A 179 14.24 -22.92 1.70
N GLY A 180 13.59 -21.89 2.25
CA GLY A 180 12.28 -21.98 2.88
C GLY A 180 12.29 -22.53 4.30
N LYS A 181 13.46 -22.82 4.89
CA LYS A 181 13.56 -23.33 6.25
C LYS A 181 13.62 -22.18 7.26
N THR A 182 12.75 -22.24 8.26
CA THR A 182 12.79 -21.37 9.44
C THR A 182 13.50 -22.08 10.59
N PHE A 183 13.95 -21.33 11.61
CA PHE A 183 14.68 -21.84 12.79
C PHE A 183 13.95 -22.93 13.60
N ALA A 184 12.71 -23.29 13.27
CA ALA A 184 11.93 -24.30 13.99
C ALA A 184 12.11 -25.74 13.48
N THR A 185 13.12 -26.02 12.65
CA THR A 185 13.43 -27.38 12.15
C THR A 185 14.88 -27.80 12.42
N ALA A 186 15.30 -27.66 13.68
CA ALA A 186 16.48 -28.33 14.25
C ALA A 186 16.07 -29.11 15.51
#